data_AF-A0A7C7CYU0-F1
#
_entry.id   AF-A0A7C7CYU0-F1
#
_cell.length_a   1.000
_cell.length_b   1.000
_cell.length_c   1.000
_cell.angle_alpha   90.00
_cell.angle_beta   90.00
_cell.angle_gamma   90.00
#
_symmetry.space_group_name_H-M   'P 1'
#
loop_
_entity.id
_entity.type
_entity.pdbx_description
1 polymer ?
#
loop_
_entity_poly.entity_id
_entity_poly.type
_entity_poly.pdbx_seq_one_letter_code
_entity_poly.pdbx_strand_id
1 'polypeptide(L)'
;MSTPNEHAIFMVREAILWRLIQDFPNVSYDQYHTFITGLADRRTGESFLTILCEYQFQDPSVGDGIFLKTLCQEIYGLCNKYDYQLKRGWEAEHVHGWEINREILEACKRNMSFSPHLIQGDYLNSKPKKSMDVIIANPPYVRQEYLSSDYKQKLIEQFQPEFS
;
A
#
# COMPACT_ATOMS: atom_id res chain seq x y z
N MET A 1 17.32 -0.73 17.32
CA MET A 1 16.56 0.14 16.39
C MET A 1 16.25 -0.69 15.17
N SER A 2 14.97 -0.78 14.80
CA SER A 2 14.52 -1.46 13.59
C SER A 2 14.93 -0.67 12.34
N THR A 3 15.26 -1.39 11.27
CA THR A 3 15.61 -0.83 9.97
C THR A 3 14.35 -0.33 9.24
N PRO A 4 14.47 0.59 8.25
CA PRO A 4 13.34 0.99 7.41
C PRO A 4 12.60 -0.19 6.76
N ASN A 5 13.33 -1.24 6.37
CA ASN A 5 12.74 -2.46 5.81
C ASN A 5 11.88 -3.22 6.83
N GLU A 6 12.34 -3.34 8.08
CA GLU A 6 11.56 -4.00 9.13
C GLU A 6 10.27 -3.24 9.44
N HIS A 7 10.31 -1.91 9.44
CA HIS A 7 9.10 -1.08 9.58
C HIS A 7 8.16 -1.26 8.38
N ALA A 8 8.68 -1.29 7.16
CA ALA A 8 7.86 -1.49 5.96
C ALA A 8 7.17 -2.86 5.99
N ILE A 9 7.88 -3.92 6.36
CA ILE A 9 7.31 -5.27 6.50
C ILE A 9 6.21 -5.27 7.55
N PHE A 10 6.48 -4.69 8.73
CA PHE A 10 5.48 -4.60 9.80
C PHE A 10 4.22 -3.88 9.33
N MET A 11 4.36 -2.67 8.76
CA MET A 11 3.21 -1.88 8.30
C MET A 11 2.41 -2.56 7.20
N VAL A 12 3.09 -3.18 6.23
CA VAL A 12 2.43 -3.93 5.14
C VAL A 12 1.64 -5.10 5.70
N ARG A 13 2.23 -5.89 6.59
CA ARG A 13 1.55 -7.04 7.21
C ARG A 13 0.37 -6.62 8.07
N GLU A 14 0.53 -5.57 8.87
CA GLU A 14 -0.58 -5.03 9.66
C GLU A 14 -1.72 -4.54 8.77
N ALA A 15 -1.41 -3.82 7.69
CA ALA A 15 -2.44 -3.33 6.77
C ALA A 15 -3.22 -4.48 6.10
N ILE A 16 -2.52 -5.53 5.64
CA ILE A 16 -3.13 -6.75 5.12
C ILE A 16 -4.00 -7.42 6.18
N LEU A 17 -3.47 -7.61 7.38
CA LEU A 17 -4.14 -8.28 8.48
C LEU A 17 -5.42 -7.54 8.89
N TRP A 18 -5.36 -6.22 9.06
CA TRP A 18 -6.52 -5.41 9.43
C TRP A 18 -7.62 -5.44 8.38
N ARG A 19 -7.27 -5.46 7.09
CA ARG A 19 -8.27 -5.59 6.03
C ARG A 19 -8.91 -6.98 6.01
N LEU A 20 -8.11 -8.03 6.15
CA LEU A 20 -8.63 -9.40 6.23
C LEU A 20 -9.54 -9.61 7.47
N ILE A 21 -9.21 -9.01 8.62
CA ILE A 21 -10.07 -9.06 9.82
C ILE A 21 -11.48 -8.51 9.54
N GLN A 22 -11.58 -7.46 8.74
CA GLN A 22 -12.88 -6.88 8.39
C GLN A 22 -13.71 -7.82 7.50
N ASP A 23 -13.06 -8.56 6.61
CA ASP A 23 -13.74 -9.48 5.68
C ASP A 23 -14.01 -10.86 6.30
N PHE A 24 -13.24 -11.27 7.32
CA PHE A 24 -13.38 -12.55 8.01
C PHE A 24 -13.46 -12.38 9.55
N PRO A 25 -14.50 -11.71 10.09
CA PRO A 25 -14.56 -11.33 11.51
C PRO A 25 -14.59 -12.50 12.50
N ASN A 26 -14.85 -13.72 12.04
CA ASN A 26 -14.95 -14.93 12.87
C ASN A 26 -13.65 -15.76 12.92
N VAL A 27 -12.59 -15.31 12.25
CA VAL A 27 -11.27 -15.94 12.25
C VAL A 27 -10.45 -15.42 13.43
N SER A 28 -9.70 -16.30 14.11
CA SER A 28 -8.86 -15.88 15.24
C SER A 28 -7.61 -15.13 14.79
N TYR A 29 -7.06 -14.28 15.66
CA TYR A 29 -5.79 -13.60 15.40
C TYR A 29 -4.66 -14.59 15.04
N ASP A 30 -4.59 -15.73 15.73
CA ASP A 30 -3.60 -16.78 15.45
C ASP A 30 -3.71 -17.36 14.03
N GLN A 31 -4.93 -17.46 13.48
CA GLN A 31 -5.11 -17.93 12.10
C GLN A 31 -4.56 -16.91 11.09
N TYR A 32 -4.76 -15.60 11.33
CA TYR A 32 -4.13 -14.57 10.49
C TYR A 32 -2.61 -14.55 10.64
N HIS A 33 -2.12 -14.69 11.87
CA HIS A 33 -0.70 -14.70 12.14
C HIS A 33 -0.01 -15.91 11.49
N THR A 34 -0.62 -17.11 11.58
CA THR A 34 -0.10 -18.30 10.88
C THR A 34 -0.21 -18.14 9.36
N PHE A 35 -1.24 -17.48 8.83
CA PHE A 35 -1.31 -17.15 7.40
C PHE A 35 -0.17 -16.22 6.96
N ILE A 36 -0.01 -15.06 7.59
CA ILE A 36 0.98 -14.05 7.17
C ILE A 36 2.42 -14.54 7.33
N THR A 37 2.67 -15.45 8.28
CA THR A 37 3.97 -16.10 8.46
C THR A 37 4.20 -17.29 7.53
N GLY A 38 3.15 -17.79 6.86
CA GLY A 38 3.25 -18.93 5.95
C GLY A 38 3.19 -20.30 6.62
N LEU A 39 2.63 -20.37 7.82
CA LEU A 39 2.52 -21.56 8.67
C LEU A 39 1.13 -22.19 8.67
N ALA A 40 0.11 -21.50 8.14
CA ALA A 40 -1.23 -22.08 7.97
C ALA A 40 -1.21 -23.26 6.96
N ASP A 41 -2.25 -24.11 6.98
CA ASP A 41 -2.42 -25.12 5.95
C ASP A 41 -2.77 -24.49 4.58
N ARG A 42 -2.52 -25.24 3.50
CA ARG A 42 -2.71 -24.77 2.13
C ARG A 42 -4.13 -24.26 1.86
N ARG A 43 -5.15 -24.96 2.34
CA ARG A 43 -6.56 -24.60 2.08
C ARG A 43 -6.91 -23.28 2.75
N THR A 44 -6.46 -23.10 3.99
CA THR A 44 -6.62 -21.83 4.71
C THR A 44 -5.90 -20.69 3.98
N GLY A 45 -4.64 -20.92 3.57
CA GLY A 45 -3.85 -19.92 2.84
C GLY A 45 -4.47 -19.51 1.51
N GLU A 46 -4.93 -20.48 0.70
CA GLU A 46 -5.64 -20.22 -0.56
C GLU A 46 -6.94 -19.43 -0.33
N SER A 47 -7.65 -19.69 0.77
CA SER A 47 -8.91 -18.97 1.08
C SER A 47 -8.66 -17.48 1.34
N PHE A 48 -7.60 -17.15 2.09
CA PHE A 48 -7.23 -15.74 2.29
C PHE A 48 -6.67 -15.12 1.01
N LEU A 49 -5.80 -15.82 0.27
CA LEU A 49 -5.19 -15.30 -0.96
C LEU A 49 -6.22 -15.00 -2.05
N THR A 50 -7.29 -15.79 -2.13
CA THR A 50 -8.39 -15.56 -3.09
C THR A 50 -9.02 -14.18 -2.92
N ILE A 51 -9.15 -13.71 -1.68
CA ILE A 51 -9.70 -12.37 -1.40
C ILE A 51 -8.60 -11.30 -1.43
N LEU A 52 -7.46 -11.58 -0.80
CA LEU A 52 -6.35 -10.64 -0.69
C LEU A 52 -5.82 -10.19 -2.06
N CYS A 53 -5.79 -11.08 -3.04
CA CYS A 53 -5.33 -10.76 -4.39
C CYS A 53 -6.36 -9.94 -5.19
N GLU A 54 -7.60 -9.76 -4.72
CA GLU A 54 -8.58 -8.90 -5.37
C GLU A 54 -8.51 -7.45 -4.88
N TYR A 55 -7.89 -7.21 -3.72
CA TYR A 55 -7.79 -5.87 -3.13
C TYR A 55 -7.05 -4.87 -4.02
N GLN A 56 -7.44 -3.60 -3.90
CA GLN A 56 -6.75 -2.43 -4.42
C GLN A 56 -5.92 -1.78 -3.30
N PHE A 57 -4.61 -1.71 -3.53
CA PHE A 57 -3.63 -1.14 -2.61
C PHE A 57 -3.12 0.20 -3.13
N GLN A 58 -2.87 1.14 -2.21
CA GLN A 58 -2.34 2.45 -2.59
C GLN A 58 -1.32 3.02 -1.60
N ASP A 59 -0.27 3.63 -2.15
CA ASP A 59 0.58 4.60 -1.45
C ASP A 59 0.42 6.00 -2.08
N PRO A 60 -0.24 6.97 -1.40
CA PRO A 60 -0.46 8.32 -1.91
C PRO A 60 0.81 9.19 -1.95
N SER A 61 1.93 8.71 -1.42
CA SER A 61 3.20 9.45 -1.31
C SER A 61 4.38 8.48 -1.35
N VAL A 62 4.53 7.82 -2.50
CA VAL A 62 5.33 6.60 -2.67
C VAL A 62 6.82 6.78 -2.40
N GLY A 63 7.40 7.98 -2.60
CA GLY A 63 8.81 8.21 -2.36
C GLY A 63 9.71 7.22 -3.12
N ASP A 64 10.56 6.49 -2.39
CA ASP A 64 11.44 5.46 -2.95
C ASP A 64 10.74 4.11 -3.25
N GLY A 65 9.46 4.00 -2.91
CA GLY A 65 8.63 2.82 -3.16
C GLY A 65 8.79 1.68 -2.16
N ILE A 66 9.37 1.93 -0.97
CA ILE A 66 9.62 0.89 0.02
C ILE A 66 8.35 0.09 0.40
N PHE A 67 7.20 0.73 0.61
CA PHE A 67 5.96 0.03 0.95
C PHE A 67 5.42 -0.78 -0.22
N LEU A 68 5.34 -0.22 -1.43
CA LEU A 68 4.80 -0.95 -2.59
C LEU A 68 5.68 -2.13 -2.98
N LYS A 69 7.00 -1.97 -2.92
CA LYS A 69 7.96 -3.07 -3.11
C LYS A 69 7.76 -4.16 -2.07
N THR A 70 7.66 -3.79 -0.80
CA THR A 70 7.49 -4.73 0.31
C THR A 70 6.14 -5.47 0.20
N LEU A 71 5.07 -4.76 -0.14
CA LEU A 71 3.75 -5.33 -0.42
C LEU A 71 3.84 -6.40 -1.51
N CYS A 72 4.43 -6.07 -2.66
CA CYS A 72 4.59 -7.04 -3.74
C CYS A 72 5.37 -8.26 -3.26
N GLN A 73 6.50 -8.06 -2.57
CA GLN A 73 7.32 -9.16 -2.04
C GLN A 73 6.54 -10.07 -1.07
N GLU A 74 5.74 -9.50 -0.18
CA GLU A 74 4.92 -10.24 0.77
C GLU A 74 3.81 -11.03 0.04
N ILE A 75 3.09 -10.42 -0.89
CA ILE A 75 2.03 -11.10 -1.67
C ILE A 75 2.62 -12.23 -2.51
N TYR A 76 3.65 -11.97 -3.32
CA TYR A 76 4.31 -13.01 -4.11
C TYR A 76 4.91 -14.11 -3.23
N GLY A 77 5.47 -13.74 -2.07
CA GLY A 77 5.99 -14.68 -1.08
C GLY A 77 4.91 -15.61 -0.52
N LEU A 78 3.75 -15.06 -0.13
CA LEU A 78 2.61 -15.83 0.33
C LEU A 78 2.05 -16.74 -0.78
N CYS A 79 1.89 -16.22 -1.99
CA CYS A 79 1.45 -17.01 -3.14
C CYS A 79 2.36 -18.22 -3.37
N ASN A 80 3.68 -18.04 -3.30
CA ASN A 80 4.62 -19.14 -3.43
C ASN A 80 4.52 -20.16 -2.27
N LYS A 81 4.38 -19.71 -1.02
CA LYS A 81 4.25 -20.61 0.14
C LYS A 81 2.98 -21.46 0.08
N TYR A 82 1.90 -20.91 -0.47
CA TYR A 82 0.60 -21.57 -0.56
C TYR A 82 0.31 -22.19 -1.93
N ASP A 83 1.29 -22.19 -2.85
CA ASP A 83 1.15 -22.69 -4.22
C ASP A 83 -0.09 -22.10 -4.94
N TYR A 84 -0.29 -20.79 -4.73
CA TYR A 84 -1.37 -20.00 -5.30
C TYR A 84 -0.92 -19.31 -6.59
N GLN A 85 -1.70 -19.48 -7.66
CA GLN A 85 -1.39 -18.91 -8.97
C GLN A 85 -1.90 -17.47 -9.07
N LEU A 86 -0.99 -16.52 -8.85
CA LEU A 86 -1.29 -15.10 -9.06
C LEU A 86 -1.33 -14.76 -10.56
N LYS A 87 -2.30 -13.94 -10.96
CA LYS A 87 -2.39 -13.43 -12.34
C LYS A 87 -1.10 -12.69 -12.72
N ARG A 88 -0.58 -12.95 -13.91
CA ARG A 88 0.60 -12.24 -14.44
C ARG A 88 0.34 -10.75 -14.52
N GLY A 89 1.22 -9.94 -13.96
CA GLY A 89 1.11 -8.48 -13.96
C GLY A 89 0.08 -7.94 -12.96
N TRP A 90 -0.30 -8.74 -11.96
CA TRP A 90 -1.22 -8.37 -10.89
C TRP A 90 -0.90 -6.99 -10.28
N GLU A 91 0.37 -6.70 -10.03
CA GLU A 91 0.78 -5.43 -9.41
C GLU A 91 0.39 -4.20 -10.25
N ALA A 92 0.37 -4.33 -11.58
CA ALA A 92 0.01 -3.22 -12.47
C ALA A 92 -1.48 -2.87 -12.42
N GLU A 93 -2.32 -3.81 -11.98
CA GLU A 93 -3.77 -3.64 -11.87
C GLU A 93 -4.22 -3.30 -10.44
N HIS A 94 -3.52 -3.82 -9.43
CA HIS A 94 -3.94 -3.78 -8.02
C HIS A 94 -3.11 -2.86 -7.12
N VAL A 95 -1.92 -2.44 -7.54
CA VAL A 95 -1.01 -1.65 -6.70
C VAL A 95 -0.77 -0.28 -7.31
N HIS A 96 -1.14 0.77 -6.60
CA HIS A 96 -1.13 2.15 -7.08
C HIS A 96 -0.22 3.03 -6.22
N GLY A 97 0.52 3.95 -6.84
CA GLY A 97 1.42 4.87 -6.13
C GLY A 97 1.40 6.27 -6.72
N TRP A 98 1.46 7.29 -5.86
CA TRP A 98 1.57 8.69 -6.26
C TRP A 98 2.85 9.32 -5.76
N GLU A 99 3.51 10.11 -6.62
CA GLU A 99 4.66 10.94 -6.25
C GLU A 99 4.55 12.30 -6.92
N ILE A 100 4.70 13.37 -6.14
CA ILE A 100 4.65 14.73 -6.66
C ILE A 100 5.95 15.09 -7.39
N ASN A 101 7.09 14.57 -6.93
CA ASN A 101 8.40 14.83 -7.51
C ASN A 101 8.77 13.83 -8.60
N ARG A 102 8.86 14.31 -9.85
CA ARG A 102 9.21 13.49 -11.02
C ARG A 102 10.54 12.73 -10.87
N GLU A 103 11.58 13.35 -10.32
CA GLU A 103 12.90 12.73 -10.23
C GLU A 103 12.90 11.55 -9.26
N ILE A 104 12.21 11.71 -8.12
CA ILE A 104 12.00 10.64 -7.12
C ILE A 104 11.21 9.49 -7.75
N LEU A 105 10.11 9.80 -8.47
CA LEU A 105 9.29 8.79 -9.13
C LEU A 105 10.08 7.97 -10.16
N GLU A 106 10.89 8.63 -10.99
CA GLU A 106 11.71 7.96 -11.98
C GLU A 106 12.83 7.12 -11.34
N ALA A 107 13.39 7.56 -10.21
CA ALA A 107 14.32 6.75 -9.43
C ALA A 107 13.63 5.51 -8.83
N CYS A 108 12.43 5.68 -8.27
CA CYS A 108 11.59 4.60 -7.75
C CYS A 108 11.33 3.54 -8.84
N LYS A 109 10.86 3.95 -10.03
CA LYS A 109 10.64 3.05 -11.19
C LYS A 109 11.89 2.26 -11.57
N ARG A 110 13.06 2.89 -11.62
CA ARG A 110 14.33 2.21 -11.98
C ARG A 110 14.77 1.18 -10.96
N ASN A 111 14.49 1.42 -9.68
CA ASN A 111 14.95 0.58 -8.57
C ASN A 111 13.94 -0.52 -8.19
N MET A 112 12.72 -0.46 -8.72
CA MET A 112 11.66 -1.41 -8.41
C MET A 112 11.70 -2.60 -9.38
N SER A 113 11.70 -3.82 -8.83
CA SER A 113 11.63 -5.07 -9.60
C SER A 113 10.23 -5.44 -10.06
N PHE A 114 9.22 -4.67 -9.64
CA PHE A 114 7.81 -4.84 -9.93
C PHE A 114 7.32 -3.64 -10.74
N SER A 115 6.17 -3.79 -11.41
CA SER A 115 5.60 -2.72 -12.24
C SER A 115 4.22 -2.26 -11.73
N PRO A 116 4.10 -1.69 -10.51
CA PRO A 116 2.85 -1.11 -10.04
C PRO A 116 2.44 0.11 -10.87
N HIS A 117 1.18 0.51 -10.75
CA HIS A 117 0.67 1.70 -11.43
C HIS A 117 1.11 2.99 -10.70
N LEU A 118 2.18 3.60 -11.20
CA LEU A 118 2.79 4.79 -10.61
C LEU A 118 2.40 6.06 -11.36
N ILE A 119 1.87 7.05 -10.62
CA ILE A 119 1.35 8.31 -11.14
C ILE A 119 2.21 9.47 -10.63
N GLN A 120 2.64 10.34 -11.54
CA GLN A 120 3.25 11.62 -11.18
C GLN A 120 2.14 12.64 -10.91
N GLY A 121 2.07 13.16 -9.69
CA GLY A 121 1.14 14.24 -9.37
C GLY A 121 0.98 14.49 -7.89
N ASP A 122 0.30 15.59 -7.59
CA ASP A 122 -0.09 15.93 -6.24
C ASP A 122 -1.37 15.16 -5.87
N TYR A 123 -1.23 14.20 -4.94
CA TYR A 123 -2.34 13.37 -4.51
C TYR A 123 -3.48 14.18 -3.85
N LEU A 124 -3.15 15.23 -3.07
CA LEU A 124 -4.16 16.03 -2.38
C LEU A 124 -5.04 16.81 -3.34
N ASN A 125 -4.48 17.21 -4.49
CA ASN A 125 -5.19 17.92 -5.56
C ASN A 125 -5.73 16.99 -6.66
N SER A 126 -5.66 15.68 -6.46
CA SER A 126 -6.11 14.68 -7.43
C SER A 126 -7.38 13.97 -6.97
N LYS A 127 -8.28 13.66 -7.90
CA LYS A 127 -9.45 12.81 -7.61
C LYS A 127 -9.08 11.35 -7.82
N PRO A 128 -9.10 10.49 -6.78
CA PRO A 128 -8.98 9.05 -6.96
C PRO A 128 -10.08 8.55 -7.88
N LYS A 129 -9.74 7.72 -8.86
CA LYS A 129 -10.70 7.16 -9.84
C LYS A 129 -11.34 5.85 -9.36
N LYS A 130 -10.78 5.22 -8.34
CA LYS A 130 -11.23 3.95 -7.77
C LYS A 130 -11.21 4.05 -6.25
N SER A 131 -12.14 3.34 -5.60
CA SER A 131 -12.03 3.04 -4.18
C SER A 131 -10.81 2.16 -3.93
N MET A 132 -10.11 2.39 -2.83
CA MET A 132 -8.98 1.59 -2.39
C MET A 132 -9.39 0.80 -1.16
N ASP A 133 -8.99 -0.48 -1.10
CA ASP A 133 -9.26 -1.35 0.04
C ASP A 133 -8.23 -1.12 1.15
N VAL A 134 -6.98 -0.83 0.75
CA VAL A 134 -5.86 -0.67 1.66
C VAL A 134 -5.01 0.53 1.24
N ILE A 135 -4.77 1.46 2.17
CA ILE A 135 -3.84 2.58 2.01
C ILE A 135 -2.68 2.40 2.99
N ILE A 136 -1.45 2.39 2.48
CA ILE A 136 -0.22 2.28 3.28
C ILE A 136 0.68 3.44 2.86
N ALA A 137 0.99 4.32 3.79
CA ALA A 137 1.68 5.57 3.48
C ALA A 137 2.62 5.99 4.62
N ASN A 138 3.68 6.68 4.25
CA ASN A 138 4.44 7.55 5.15
C ASN A 138 4.47 8.95 4.52
N PRO A 139 3.39 9.74 4.67
CA PRO A 139 3.28 11.03 4.02
C PRO A 139 4.36 12.01 4.51
N PRO A 140 4.74 13.00 3.68
CA PRO A 140 5.81 13.92 4.03
C PRO A 140 5.40 14.81 5.21
N TYR A 141 6.27 14.88 6.22
CA TYR A 141 6.13 15.81 7.34
C TYR A 141 6.70 17.18 6.96
N VAL A 142 5.88 18.01 6.33
CA VAL A 142 6.29 19.37 5.92
C VAL A 142 5.89 20.38 6.97
N ARG A 143 6.86 21.13 7.49
CA ARG A 143 6.55 22.24 8.41
C ARG A 143 5.85 23.37 7.64
N GLN A 144 4.87 24.00 8.28
CA GLN A 144 4.05 25.01 7.62
C GLN A 144 4.89 26.16 7.07
N GLU A 145 5.95 26.58 7.73
CA GLU A 145 6.86 27.63 7.26
C GLU A 145 7.49 27.35 5.89
N TYR A 146 7.58 26.09 5.46
CA TYR A 146 8.13 25.71 4.15
C TYR A 146 7.09 25.60 3.04
N LEU A 147 5.80 25.67 3.36
CA LEU A 147 4.74 25.68 2.35
C LEU A 147 4.56 27.10 1.83
N SER A 148 4.46 27.23 0.50
CA SER A 148 4.10 28.51 -0.12
C SER A 148 2.71 28.97 0.35
N SER A 149 2.52 30.28 0.46
CA SER A 149 1.23 30.86 0.88
C SER A 149 0.07 30.41 -0.01
N ASP A 150 0.28 30.37 -1.33
CA ASP A 150 -0.73 29.95 -2.29
C ASP A 150 -1.13 28.47 -2.10
N TYR A 151 -0.16 27.60 -1.82
CA TYR A 151 -0.45 26.19 -1.57
C TYR A 151 -1.22 25.99 -0.26
N LYS A 152 -0.87 26.73 0.80
CA LYS A 152 -1.63 26.71 2.06
C LYS A 152 -3.08 27.14 1.83
N GLN A 153 -3.29 28.23 1.10
CA GLN A 153 -4.63 28.74 0.82
C GLN A 153 -5.47 27.70 0.09
N LYS A 154 -4.91 27.01 -0.91
CA LYS A 154 -5.59 25.91 -1.61
C LYS A 154 -5.99 24.76 -0.68
N LEU A 155 -5.09 24.33 0.20
CA LEU A 155 -5.41 23.28 1.19
C LEU A 155 -6.54 23.71 2.12
N ILE A 156 -6.54 24.96 2.57
CA ILE A 156 -7.59 25.52 3.41
C ILE A 156 -8.94 25.52 2.68
N GLU A 157 -8.99 26.08 1.47
CA GLU A 157 -10.21 26.14 0.67
C GLU A 157 -10.79 24.76 0.37
N GLN A 158 -9.91 23.78 0.13
CA GLN A 158 -10.33 22.43 -0.22
C GLN A 158 -10.83 21.64 1.00
N PHE A 159 -10.14 21.71 2.14
CA PHE A 159 -10.38 20.77 3.25
C PHE A 159 -11.01 21.41 4.50
N GLN A 160 -10.90 22.74 4.72
CA GLN A 160 -11.50 23.38 5.89
C GLN A 160 -13.03 23.19 6.00
N PRO A 161 -13.81 23.22 4.91
CA PRO A 161 -15.26 23.00 4.99
C PRO A 161 -15.65 21.61 5.54
N GLU A 162 -14.77 20.61 5.48
CA GLU A 162 -15.04 19.25 5.98
C GLU A 162 -14.95 19.16 7.52
N PHE A 163 -14.38 20.17 8.18
CA PHE A 163 -14.19 20.21 9.63
C PHE A 163 -14.99 21.34 10.32
N SER A 164 -15.94 21.93 9.58
CA SER A 164 -16.83 23.00 10.05
C SER A 164 -18.19 22.43 10.46
#